data_AF-A0A0N8RU98-F1
#
_entry.id   AF-A0A0N8RU98-F1
#
_cell.length_a   1.000
_cell.length_b   1.000
_cell.length_c   1.000
_cell.angle_alpha   90.00
_cell.angle_beta   90.00
_cell.angle_gamma   90.00
#
_symmetry.space_group_name_H-M   'P 1'
#
loop_
_entity.id
_entity.type
_entity.pdbx_description
1 polymer ?
#
loop_
_entity_poly.entity_id
_entity_poly.type
_entity_poly.pdbx_seq_one_letter_code
_entity_poly.pdbx_strand_id
1 'polypeptide(L)'
;MRPRIAPLSRTYAPDRPKRIGERHSAKPAQRWDEMNRQAKQQLMKRFTSGQVEICKKLLKLSRQVHKFNARVEFLVLTFKHDLADAVVRYELWDNGFEGLGERQFDNCFEMGDSAVVIAELITTARREGFVEKIQTWCCNESFARWCSYADRQGDLFAAYLAYARQAGRYTRRKNMRMSSNFRNPCMIRSDVALSNDQIAHYVPSIFAEEAHDSRSARYLYIPTVRVLDALRAEGFEPFMACQTRVRDQGKREHTKHMLRLRHASQILDQEANEIILLNSHDGSSSYQMIGGKFRFVCANGLVLGDVAADQKVRHSGRGDVVNDVIEGAFEVLKHFEQIDHITADMKHQQLDQDEQEAFALAALAYRYDPAEGPAPVTPSQLLMPRRREDRSSDLWTTFNRVQENTIKGGLTGRNKQGRRTT
;
A
#
# COMPACT_ATOMS: atom_id res chain seq x y z
N MET A 1 -18.72 -15.70 -35.96
CA MET A 1 -18.16 -14.34 -36.09
C MET A 1 -18.06 -13.73 -34.70
N ARG A 2 -16.84 -13.54 -34.17
CA ARG A 2 -16.62 -12.86 -32.88
C ARG A 2 -16.49 -11.36 -33.14
N PRO A 3 -17.18 -10.46 -32.41
CA PRO A 3 -16.99 -9.02 -32.58
C PRO A 3 -15.59 -8.63 -32.10
N ARG A 4 -14.84 -7.91 -32.94
CA ARG A 4 -13.57 -7.28 -32.58
C ARG A 4 -13.85 -6.13 -31.62
N ILE A 5 -13.49 -6.30 -30.35
CA ILE A 5 -13.51 -5.24 -29.35
C ILE A 5 -12.31 -4.32 -29.63
N ALA A 6 -12.59 -3.03 -29.83
CA ALA A 6 -11.57 -1.99 -30.08
C ALA A 6 -10.72 -1.73 -28.83
N PRO A 7 -9.45 -1.29 -28.97
CA PRO A 7 -8.57 -1.01 -27.83
C PRO A 7 -9.06 0.21 -27.03
N LEU A 8 -9.06 0.06 -25.71
CA LEU A 8 -9.57 1.00 -24.70
C LEU A 8 -8.75 2.30 -24.51
N SER A 9 -7.79 2.62 -25.39
CA SER A 9 -6.91 3.81 -25.25
C SER A 9 -7.60 5.15 -25.50
N ARG A 10 -8.85 5.16 -25.99
CA ARG A 10 -9.59 6.39 -26.38
C ARG A 10 -10.48 7.01 -25.30
N THR A 11 -10.52 6.46 -24.09
CA THR A 11 -11.62 6.75 -23.15
C THR A 11 -11.32 7.74 -22.00
N TYR A 12 -10.08 8.22 -21.86
CA TYR A 12 -9.67 9.10 -20.74
C TYR A 12 -9.40 10.56 -21.11
N ALA A 13 -9.39 10.92 -22.40
CA ALA A 13 -9.30 12.30 -22.89
C ALA A 13 -10.06 12.40 -24.23
N PRO A 14 -11.33 12.84 -24.24
CA PRO A 14 -12.17 12.71 -25.43
C PRO A 14 -11.74 13.58 -26.63
N ASP A 15 -10.97 14.65 -26.44
CA ASP A 15 -10.56 15.51 -27.56
C ASP A 15 -9.10 15.93 -27.47
N ARG A 16 -8.21 15.13 -28.07
CA ARG A 16 -6.88 15.60 -28.49
C ARG A 16 -6.87 15.74 -30.01
N PRO A 17 -6.47 16.90 -30.59
CA PRO A 17 -6.32 17.01 -32.03
C PRO A 17 -5.31 15.98 -32.53
N LYS A 18 -5.73 15.16 -33.51
CA LYS A 18 -4.85 14.17 -34.16
C LYS A 18 -3.59 14.86 -34.69
N ARG A 19 -2.41 14.33 -34.37
CA ARG A 19 -1.29 14.40 -35.31
C ARG A 19 -0.75 13.01 -35.62
N ILE A 20 -0.70 12.81 -36.93
CA ILE A 20 -0.18 11.69 -37.68
C ILE A 20 1.30 11.53 -37.32
N GLY A 21 1.76 10.28 -37.27
CA GLY A 21 3.17 9.97 -37.08
C GLY A 21 4.04 10.66 -38.12
N GLU A 22 4.70 11.73 -37.72
CA GLU A 22 5.94 12.16 -38.32
C GLU A 22 7.05 11.63 -37.42
N ARG A 23 7.84 10.69 -37.93
CA ARG A 23 9.14 10.38 -37.34
C ARG A 23 9.93 11.67 -37.37
N HIS A 24 10.04 12.37 -36.25
CA HIS A 24 10.98 13.47 -36.15
C HIS A 24 12.39 12.89 -36.26
N SER A 25 12.95 13.04 -37.45
CA SER A 25 14.37 12.91 -37.74
C SER A 25 15.11 14.06 -37.07
N ALA A 26 15.32 13.98 -35.75
CA ALA A 26 16.34 14.73 -35.05
C ALA A 26 17.45 13.73 -34.68
N LYS A 27 18.71 14.11 -34.91
CA LYS A 27 19.89 13.30 -34.55
C LYS A 27 19.73 12.74 -33.13
N PRO A 28 20.10 11.47 -32.86
CA PRO A 28 19.91 10.88 -31.55
C PRO A 28 20.64 11.74 -30.50
N ALA A 29 19.89 12.33 -29.58
CA ALA A 29 20.47 12.95 -28.40
C ALA A 29 21.24 11.87 -27.64
N GLN A 30 22.50 12.14 -27.28
CA GLN A 30 23.27 11.21 -26.45
C GLN A 30 22.52 10.99 -25.13
N ARG A 31 22.43 9.72 -24.70
CA ARG A 31 21.78 9.33 -23.46
C ARG A 31 22.42 10.08 -22.29
N TRP A 32 21.64 10.61 -21.35
CA TRP A 32 22.18 11.39 -20.22
C TRP A 32 23.36 10.71 -19.50
N ASP A 33 23.31 9.39 -19.36
CA ASP A 33 24.35 8.59 -18.71
C ASP A 33 25.66 8.54 -19.53
N GLU A 34 25.57 8.76 -20.85
CA GLU A 34 26.66 8.72 -21.83
C GLU A 34 27.16 10.11 -22.24
N MET A 35 26.45 11.19 -21.86
CA MET A 35 26.83 12.57 -22.18
C MET A 35 28.08 13.03 -21.41
N ASN A 36 29.00 13.68 -22.12
CA ASN A 36 30.17 14.31 -21.52
C ASN A 36 29.80 15.57 -20.68
N ARG A 37 30.75 16.03 -19.85
CA ARG A 37 30.53 17.13 -18.90
C ARG A 37 30.11 18.45 -19.57
N GLN A 38 30.63 18.76 -20.75
CA GLN A 38 30.28 19.95 -21.53
C GLN A 38 28.85 19.86 -22.12
N ALA A 39 28.46 18.70 -22.66
CA ALA A 39 27.11 18.47 -23.18
C ALA A 39 26.06 18.55 -22.06
N LYS A 40 26.36 17.99 -20.88
CA LYS A 40 25.54 18.14 -19.67
C LYS A 40 25.42 19.61 -19.27
N GLN A 41 26.51 20.37 -19.23
CA GLN A 41 26.48 21.80 -18.93
C GLN A 41 25.69 22.63 -19.94
N GLN A 42 25.75 22.30 -21.23
CA GLN A 42 25.02 23.02 -22.27
C GLN A 42 23.51 22.75 -22.20
N LEU A 43 23.12 21.52 -21.82
CA LEU A 43 21.73 21.14 -21.59
C LEU A 43 21.18 21.72 -20.27
N MET A 44 22.02 21.78 -19.23
CA MET A 44 21.75 22.44 -17.95
C MET A 44 21.56 23.97 -18.08
N LYS A 45 21.88 24.59 -19.22
CA LYS A 45 21.54 26.01 -19.47
C LYS A 45 20.06 26.22 -19.82
N ARG A 46 19.34 25.15 -20.20
CA ARG A 46 17.91 25.20 -20.57
C ARG A 46 16.95 24.90 -19.41
N PHE A 47 17.48 24.39 -18.30
CA PHE A 47 16.71 24.01 -17.11
C PHE A 47 17.36 24.61 -15.87
N THR A 48 16.57 25.03 -14.88
CA THR A 48 17.13 25.40 -13.57
C THR A 48 17.75 24.16 -12.90
N SER A 49 18.72 24.34 -11.99
CA SER A 49 19.35 23.23 -11.26
C SER A 49 18.32 22.36 -10.53
N GLY A 50 17.22 22.94 -10.03
CA GLY A 50 16.11 22.20 -9.43
C GLY A 50 15.32 21.34 -10.41
N GLN A 51 15.04 21.86 -11.63
CA GLN A 51 14.33 21.11 -12.67
C GLN A 51 15.12 19.90 -13.17
N VAL A 52 16.45 19.99 -13.24
CA VAL A 52 17.30 18.86 -13.64
C VAL A 52 17.17 17.69 -12.67
N GLU A 53 17.12 17.98 -11.36
CA GLU A 53 17.00 16.93 -10.33
C GLU A 53 15.63 16.25 -10.38
N ILE A 54 14.58 17.03 -10.66
CA ILE A 54 13.22 16.52 -10.90
C ILE A 54 13.20 15.61 -12.15
N CYS A 55 13.81 16.04 -13.27
CA CYS A 55 13.87 15.23 -14.49
C CYS A 55 14.63 13.91 -14.27
N LYS A 56 15.73 13.90 -13.49
CA LYS A 56 16.41 12.65 -13.11
C LYS A 56 15.51 11.74 -12.29
N LYS A 57 14.75 12.30 -11.34
CA LYS A 57 13.81 11.54 -10.50
C LYS A 57 12.68 10.95 -11.36
N LEU A 58 12.09 11.74 -12.26
CA LEU A 58 11.12 11.28 -13.24
C LEU A 58 11.70 10.14 -14.09
N LEU A 59 12.94 10.24 -14.55
CA LEU A 59 13.58 9.19 -15.35
C LEU A 59 13.77 7.87 -14.57
N LYS A 60 14.07 7.96 -13.26
CA LYS A 60 14.12 6.77 -12.38
C LYS A 60 12.73 6.14 -12.24
N LEU A 61 11.69 6.95 -12.05
CA LEU A 61 10.31 6.51 -11.91
C LEU A 61 9.74 5.94 -13.22
N SER A 62 10.15 6.49 -14.36
CA SER A 62 9.68 6.06 -15.68
C SER A 62 10.05 4.59 -15.98
N ARG A 63 11.15 4.11 -15.41
CA ARG A 63 11.57 2.68 -15.46
C ARG A 63 10.73 1.78 -14.55
N GLN A 64 9.96 2.36 -13.64
CA GLN A 64 9.17 1.67 -12.61
C GLN A 64 7.66 1.85 -12.78
N VAL A 65 7.17 2.44 -13.87
CA VAL A 65 5.72 2.68 -14.13
C VAL A 65 4.85 1.41 -14.16
N HIS A 66 5.44 0.22 -14.07
CA HIS A 66 4.70 -1.02 -13.80
C HIS A 66 4.17 -1.11 -12.36
N LYS A 67 4.78 -0.41 -11.40
CA LYS A 67 4.37 -0.31 -9.99
C LYS A 67 3.40 0.86 -9.80
N PHE A 68 2.40 0.67 -8.94
CA PHE A 68 1.37 1.67 -8.63
C PHE A 68 1.98 2.97 -8.07
N ASN A 69 2.72 2.90 -6.96
CA ASN A 69 3.31 4.08 -6.30
C ASN A 69 4.21 4.89 -7.25
N ALA A 70 4.96 4.20 -8.12
CA ALA A 70 5.84 4.86 -9.08
C ALA A 70 5.05 5.64 -10.15
N ARG A 71 3.88 5.15 -10.58
CA ARG A 71 2.99 5.88 -11.51
C ARG A 71 2.41 7.12 -10.85
N VAL A 72 1.91 6.98 -9.62
CA VAL A 72 1.35 8.10 -8.85
C VAL A 72 2.41 9.17 -8.66
N GLU A 73 3.59 8.81 -8.17
CA GLU A 73 4.68 9.75 -7.93
C GLU A 73 5.19 10.38 -9.24
N PHE A 74 5.25 9.61 -10.33
CA PHE A 74 5.61 10.12 -11.65
C PHE A 74 4.63 11.21 -12.10
N LEU A 75 3.32 10.96 -12.01
CA LEU A 75 2.29 11.93 -12.39
C LEU A 75 2.29 13.15 -11.47
N VAL A 76 2.41 12.95 -10.15
CA VAL A 76 2.49 14.03 -9.16
C VAL A 76 3.64 14.97 -9.49
N LEU A 77 4.85 14.45 -9.69
CA LEU A 77 6.01 15.28 -10.04
C LEU A 77 5.84 15.95 -11.39
N THR A 78 5.25 15.25 -12.35
CA THR A 78 5.01 15.78 -13.70
C THR A 78 4.07 16.99 -13.67
N PHE A 79 2.96 16.91 -12.95
CA PHE A 79 2.00 18.02 -12.84
C PHE A 79 2.47 19.12 -11.89
N LYS A 80 3.01 18.76 -10.72
CA LYS A 80 3.49 19.72 -9.72
C LYS A 80 4.54 20.68 -10.27
N HIS A 81 5.37 20.20 -11.20
CA HIS A 81 6.47 20.96 -11.81
C HIS A 81 6.19 21.43 -13.26
N ASP A 82 4.94 21.37 -13.72
CA ASP A 82 4.54 21.84 -15.07
C ASP A 82 5.29 21.14 -16.22
N LEU A 83 5.61 19.85 -16.04
CA LEU A 83 6.35 19.04 -17.01
C LEU A 83 5.44 18.15 -17.86
N ALA A 84 4.13 18.15 -17.65
CA ALA A 84 3.18 17.29 -18.37
C ALA A 84 3.27 17.46 -19.89
N ASP A 85 3.24 18.70 -20.38
CA ASP A 85 3.41 18.97 -21.80
C ASP A 85 4.79 18.55 -22.32
N ALA A 86 5.86 18.86 -21.57
CA ALA A 86 7.22 18.53 -21.97
C ALA A 86 7.46 17.00 -22.06
N VAL A 87 6.82 16.22 -21.18
CA VAL A 87 6.86 14.75 -21.23
C VAL A 87 6.05 14.23 -22.42
N VAL A 88 4.80 14.68 -22.58
CA VAL A 88 3.89 14.19 -23.62
C VAL A 88 4.37 14.59 -25.02
N ARG A 89 5.06 15.71 -25.18
CA ARG A 89 5.61 16.18 -26.46
C ARG A 89 7.03 15.66 -26.75
N TYR A 90 7.56 14.74 -25.93
CA TYR A 90 8.94 14.22 -26.04
C TYR A 90 10.04 15.30 -25.93
N GLU A 91 9.73 16.50 -25.43
CA GLU A 91 10.73 17.57 -25.28
C GLU A 91 11.83 17.15 -24.29
N LEU A 92 11.49 16.46 -23.19
CA LEU A 92 12.50 15.95 -22.25
C LEU A 92 13.36 14.84 -22.87
N TRP A 93 12.76 13.99 -23.71
CA TRP A 93 13.48 12.95 -24.46
C TRP A 93 14.52 13.57 -25.39
N ASP A 94 14.12 14.56 -26.19
CA ASP A 94 14.99 15.27 -27.14
C ASP A 94 16.09 16.07 -26.45
N ASN A 95 15.85 16.47 -25.20
CA ASN A 95 16.84 17.11 -24.35
C ASN A 95 17.59 16.09 -23.46
N GLY A 96 17.81 14.86 -23.92
CA GLY A 96 18.76 13.93 -23.32
C GLY A 96 18.23 13.08 -22.16
N PHE A 97 16.99 13.28 -21.71
CA PHE A 97 16.32 12.40 -20.74
C PHE A 97 15.60 11.23 -21.43
N GLU A 98 16.38 10.46 -22.20
CA GLU A 98 15.89 9.29 -22.93
C GLU A 98 15.19 8.29 -21.99
N GLY A 99 13.88 8.15 -22.14
CA GLY A 99 13.00 7.41 -21.23
C GLY A 99 11.85 8.24 -20.65
N LEU A 100 11.80 9.55 -20.93
CA LEU A 100 10.71 10.46 -20.58
C LEU A 100 9.95 10.92 -21.83
N GLY A 101 8.88 10.22 -22.17
CA GLY A 101 8.02 10.54 -23.30
C GLY A 101 6.55 10.18 -23.05
N GLU A 102 5.70 10.49 -24.03
CA GLU A 102 4.26 10.18 -24.00
C GLU A 102 3.99 8.74 -23.61
N ARG A 103 4.78 7.79 -24.11
CA ARG A 103 4.60 6.36 -23.80
C ARG A 103 4.67 6.07 -22.29
N GLN A 104 5.60 6.67 -21.57
CA GLN A 104 5.70 6.47 -20.11
C GLN A 104 4.57 7.16 -19.35
N PHE A 105 4.10 8.29 -19.86
CA PHE A 105 2.96 9.00 -19.33
C PHE A 105 1.65 8.21 -19.53
N ASP A 106 1.38 7.73 -20.74
CA ASP A 106 0.17 6.94 -21.06
C ASP A 106 0.16 5.59 -20.33
N ASN A 107 1.33 4.93 -20.18
CA ASN A 107 1.46 3.73 -19.36
C ASN A 107 0.96 3.92 -17.92
N CYS A 108 0.89 5.17 -17.43
CA CYS A 108 0.34 5.43 -16.10
C CYS A 108 -1.18 5.19 -16.03
N PHE A 109 -1.88 5.26 -17.17
CA PHE A 109 -3.33 5.15 -17.31
C PHE A 109 -3.80 3.93 -18.12
N GLU A 110 -2.92 3.26 -18.85
CA GLU A 110 -3.25 2.05 -19.63
C GLU A 110 -3.39 0.78 -18.77
N MET A 111 -3.04 0.87 -17.49
CA MET A 111 -3.26 -0.18 -16.51
C MET A 111 -4.69 -0.03 -15.97
N GLY A 112 -5.42 -1.13 -15.73
CA GLY A 112 -6.84 -1.02 -15.34
C GLY A 112 -7.10 -0.51 -13.91
N ASP A 113 -6.06 -0.11 -13.18
CA ASP A 113 -6.13 0.66 -11.93
C ASP A 113 -6.02 2.18 -12.16
N SER A 114 -6.19 2.64 -13.40
CA SER A 114 -6.10 4.06 -13.75
C SER A 114 -7.02 4.95 -12.93
N ALA A 115 -8.23 4.50 -12.59
CA ALA A 115 -9.14 5.24 -11.71
C ALA A 115 -8.55 5.48 -10.32
N VAL A 116 -7.84 4.49 -9.76
CA VAL A 116 -7.19 4.59 -8.45
C VAL A 116 -5.95 5.48 -8.53
N VAL A 117 -5.16 5.37 -9.61
CA VAL A 117 -4.01 6.25 -9.87
C VAL A 117 -4.47 7.71 -9.99
N ILE A 118 -5.56 7.96 -10.72
CA ILE A 118 -6.14 9.31 -10.89
C ILE A 118 -6.68 9.83 -9.55
N ALA A 119 -7.36 9.00 -8.77
CA ALA A 119 -7.88 9.39 -7.48
C ALA A 119 -6.76 9.82 -6.52
N GLU A 120 -5.67 9.04 -6.45
CA GLU A 120 -4.52 9.36 -5.61
C GLU A 120 -3.79 10.63 -6.09
N LEU A 121 -3.66 10.80 -7.41
CA LEU A 121 -3.12 12.02 -8.01
C LEU A 121 -3.96 13.25 -7.64
N ILE A 122 -5.28 13.20 -7.80
CA ILE A 122 -6.18 14.33 -7.50
C ILE A 122 -6.19 14.63 -5.99
N THR A 123 -6.23 13.60 -5.15
CA THR A 123 -6.16 13.73 -3.69
C THR A 123 -4.86 14.42 -3.27
N THR A 124 -3.73 13.95 -3.81
CA THR A 124 -2.41 14.55 -3.57
C THR A 124 -2.34 15.98 -4.11
N ALA A 125 -2.89 16.24 -5.29
CA ALA A 125 -2.88 17.57 -5.90
C ALA A 125 -3.70 18.59 -5.13
N ARG A 126 -4.83 18.19 -4.54
CA ARG A 126 -5.63 19.03 -3.64
C ARG A 126 -4.87 19.32 -2.35
N ARG A 127 -4.29 18.28 -1.73
CA ARG A 127 -3.49 18.39 -0.49
C ARG A 127 -2.28 19.30 -0.67
N GLU A 128 -1.57 19.18 -1.78
CA GLU A 128 -0.34 19.93 -2.06
C GLU A 128 -0.57 21.22 -2.87
N GLY A 129 -1.83 21.59 -3.16
CA GLY A 129 -2.18 22.87 -3.77
C GLY A 129 -1.79 23.04 -5.24
N PHE A 130 -1.74 21.96 -6.03
CA PHE A 130 -1.43 22.02 -7.47
C PHE A 130 -2.56 21.49 -8.38
N VAL A 131 -3.76 21.27 -7.83
CA VAL A 131 -4.90 20.69 -8.56
C VAL A 131 -5.33 21.51 -9.79
N GLU A 132 -5.21 22.83 -9.74
CA GLU A 132 -5.54 23.73 -10.86
C GLU A 132 -4.66 23.46 -12.09
N LYS A 133 -3.42 23.00 -11.90
CA LYS A 133 -2.51 22.62 -13.00
C LYS A 133 -3.07 21.41 -13.77
N ILE A 134 -3.67 20.47 -13.05
CA ILE A 134 -4.31 19.29 -13.66
C ILE A 134 -5.57 19.74 -14.42
N GLN A 135 -6.42 20.57 -13.79
CA GLN A 135 -7.64 21.09 -14.42
C GLN A 135 -7.35 21.84 -15.72
N THR A 136 -6.32 22.69 -15.70
CA THR A 136 -5.87 23.45 -16.88
C THR A 136 -5.42 22.50 -17.99
N TRP A 137 -4.74 21.40 -17.65
CA TRP A 137 -4.21 20.46 -18.63
C TRP A 137 -5.28 19.51 -19.22
N CYS A 138 -6.18 18.94 -18.39
CA CYS A 138 -7.11 17.89 -18.83
C CYS A 138 -8.50 18.38 -19.28
N CYS A 139 -8.73 19.69 -19.37
CA CYS A 139 -10.03 20.34 -19.61
C CYS A 139 -11.11 20.05 -18.54
N ASN A 140 -12.12 20.93 -18.43
CA ASN A 140 -13.10 20.90 -17.34
C ASN A 140 -13.91 19.60 -17.26
N GLU A 141 -14.26 18.99 -18.40
CA GLU A 141 -15.07 17.77 -18.44
C GLU A 141 -14.26 16.53 -17.99
N SER A 142 -13.02 16.37 -18.47
CA SER A 142 -12.16 15.27 -17.99
C SER A 142 -11.75 15.50 -16.55
N PHE A 143 -11.53 16.76 -16.13
CA PHE A 143 -11.21 17.10 -14.75
C PHE A 143 -12.35 16.73 -13.79
N ALA A 144 -13.60 17.05 -14.13
CA ALA A 144 -14.76 16.65 -13.32
C ALA A 144 -14.85 15.12 -13.18
N ARG A 145 -14.56 14.38 -14.26
CA ARG A 145 -14.49 12.91 -14.22
C ARG A 145 -13.33 12.42 -13.36
N TRP A 146 -12.18 13.05 -13.40
CA TRP A 146 -11.02 12.71 -12.55
C TRP A 146 -11.31 12.97 -11.07
N CYS A 147 -11.91 14.11 -10.76
CA CYS A 147 -12.44 14.43 -9.43
C CYS A 147 -13.43 13.37 -8.95
N SER A 148 -14.33 12.90 -9.81
CA SER A 148 -15.29 11.85 -9.43
C SER A 148 -14.65 10.53 -8.99
N TYR A 149 -13.41 10.23 -9.40
CA TYR A 149 -12.69 9.08 -8.84
C TYR A 149 -12.22 9.39 -7.41
N ALA A 150 -11.63 10.57 -7.16
CA ALA A 150 -11.20 10.98 -5.81
C ALA A 150 -12.37 11.16 -4.84
N ASP A 151 -13.48 11.73 -5.29
CA ASP A 151 -14.64 12.09 -4.48
C ASP A 151 -15.51 10.87 -4.09
N ARG A 152 -15.26 9.71 -4.69
CA ARG A 152 -15.96 8.44 -4.40
C ARG A 152 -15.03 7.40 -3.77
N GLN A 153 -14.10 7.80 -2.90
CA GLN A 153 -13.15 6.87 -2.28
C GLN A 153 -13.82 5.68 -1.54
N GLY A 154 -15.09 5.81 -1.10
CA GLY A 154 -15.91 4.69 -0.63
C GLY A 154 -16.27 3.66 -1.71
N ASP A 155 -16.63 4.10 -2.92
CA ASP A 155 -16.92 3.23 -4.08
C ASP A 155 -15.64 2.71 -4.76
N LEU A 156 -14.52 3.44 -4.62
CA LEU A 156 -13.23 2.99 -5.13
C LEU A 156 -12.71 1.75 -4.39
N PHE A 157 -13.13 1.53 -3.14
CA PHE A 157 -12.91 0.24 -2.51
C PHE A 157 -13.60 -0.86 -3.33
N ALA A 158 -14.85 -0.69 -3.78
CA ALA A 158 -15.51 -1.64 -4.67
C ALA A 158 -14.85 -1.74 -6.06
N ALA A 159 -14.35 -0.64 -6.63
CA ALA A 159 -13.64 -0.63 -7.90
C ALA A 159 -12.25 -1.29 -7.83
N TYR A 160 -11.52 -1.13 -6.72
CA TYR A 160 -10.25 -1.82 -6.43
C TYR A 160 -10.46 -3.34 -6.37
N LEU A 161 -11.55 -3.77 -5.72
CA LEU A 161 -11.95 -5.17 -5.62
C LEU A 161 -12.42 -5.73 -6.98
N ALA A 162 -13.04 -4.90 -7.84
CA ALA A 162 -13.44 -5.27 -9.20
C ALA A 162 -12.27 -5.34 -10.20
N TYR A 163 -11.30 -4.43 -10.12
CA TYR A 163 -10.09 -4.45 -10.95
C TYR A 163 -9.17 -5.63 -10.61
N ALA A 164 -9.05 -5.97 -9.32
CA ALA A 164 -8.34 -7.17 -8.87
C ALA A 164 -8.89 -8.46 -9.50
N ARG A 165 -10.16 -8.46 -9.91
CA ARG A 165 -10.84 -9.56 -10.62
C ARG A 165 -10.52 -9.63 -12.11
N GLN A 166 -10.41 -8.50 -12.79
CA GLN A 166 -10.18 -8.44 -14.26
C GLN A 166 -8.72 -8.62 -14.67
N ALA A 167 -7.76 -8.26 -13.81
CA ALA A 167 -6.35 -8.22 -14.20
C ALA A 167 -5.63 -9.58 -14.25
N GLY A 168 -6.28 -10.70 -13.87
CA GLY A 168 -5.67 -12.05 -13.89
C GLY A 168 -4.35 -12.18 -13.10
N ARG A 169 -3.99 -11.17 -12.31
CA ARG A 169 -2.69 -10.99 -11.64
C ARG A 169 -2.74 -11.22 -10.14
N TYR A 170 -3.78 -11.89 -9.66
CA TYR A 170 -3.64 -12.78 -8.52
C TYR A 170 -3.75 -14.21 -9.06
N THR A 171 -2.59 -14.86 -9.22
CA THR A 171 -2.53 -16.27 -8.78
C THR A 171 -3.18 -16.30 -7.39
N ARG A 172 -3.82 -17.40 -7.00
CA ARG A 172 -4.18 -17.72 -5.61
C ARG A 172 -2.95 -17.57 -4.68
N ARG A 173 -2.46 -16.37 -4.46
CA ARG A 173 -1.67 -16.00 -3.33
C ARG A 173 -2.74 -15.67 -2.31
N LYS A 174 -2.75 -16.54 -1.32
CA LYS A 174 -3.38 -16.41 -0.01
C LYS A 174 -3.93 -15.00 0.19
N ASN A 175 -5.21 -14.90 0.54
CA ASN A 175 -5.74 -13.86 1.43
C ASN A 175 -4.61 -13.35 2.33
N MET A 176 -4.59 -12.05 2.62
CA MET A 176 -3.78 -11.47 3.70
C MET A 176 -4.14 -12.19 5.02
N ARG A 177 -3.65 -13.41 5.17
CA ARG A 177 -3.32 -14.03 6.42
C ARG A 177 -2.08 -13.24 6.80
N MET A 178 -2.25 -12.22 7.66
CA MET A 178 -1.29 -12.07 8.76
C MET A 178 -0.90 -13.49 9.11
N SER A 179 0.37 -13.86 8.92
CA SER A 179 0.79 -15.27 8.97
C SER A 179 0.36 -15.86 10.32
N SER A 180 -0.86 -16.40 10.34
CA SER A 180 -1.71 -16.63 11.52
C SER A 180 -1.32 -17.96 12.17
N ASN A 181 -0.03 -18.26 12.08
CA ASN A 181 0.57 -19.50 12.56
C ASN A 181 1.19 -19.31 13.93
N PHE A 182 0.94 -18.19 14.62
CA PHE A 182 1.13 -18.11 16.06
C PHE A 182 -0.01 -18.87 16.74
N ARG A 183 0.04 -20.20 16.66
CA ARG A 183 -0.91 -21.07 17.37
C ARG A 183 -0.40 -21.26 18.79
N ASN A 184 -1.13 -20.73 19.78
CA ASN A 184 -0.73 -20.73 21.20
C ASN A 184 0.73 -20.25 21.41
N PRO A 185 1.07 -19.02 21.01
CA PRO A 185 2.43 -18.52 21.12
C PRO A 185 2.83 -18.31 22.60
N CYS A 186 4.13 -18.18 22.84
CA CYS A 186 4.59 -17.48 24.04
C CYS A 186 4.36 -15.98 23.81
N MET A 187 3.68 -15.29 24.72
CA MET A 187 3.24 -13.91 24.50
C MET A 187 3.27 -13.12 25.79
N ILE A 188 3.62 -11.85 25.66
CA ILE A 188 3.39 -10.80 26.65
C ILE A 188 2.61 -9.65 25.98
N ARG A 189 1.65 -9.09 26.72
CA ARG A 189 0.93 -7.88 26.36
C ARG A 189 0.81 -7.00 27.60
N SER A 190 0.98 -5.70 27.41
CA SER A 190 0.93 -4.70 28.47
C SER A 190 0.25 -3.43 27.95
N ASP A 191 -0.38 -2.69 28.85
CA ASP A 191 -0.93 -1.35 28.57
C ASP A 191 0.13 -0.24 28.76
N VAL A 192 1.31 -0.60 29.28
CA VAL A 192 2.52 0.23 29.33
C VAL A 192 3.63 -0.37 28.49
N ALA A 193 4.58 0.46 28.05
CA ALA A 193 5.74 0.05 27.27
C ALA A 193 6.51 -1.11 27.93
N LEU A 194 6.91 -2.10 27.13
CA LEU A 194 7.67 -3.27 27.54
C LEU A 194 9.17 -2.98 27.53
N SER A 195 9.83 -3.31 28.63
CA SER A 195 11.31 -3.32 28.72
C SER A 195 11.92 -4.50 27.97
N ASN A 196 13.22 -4.41 27.67
CA ASN A 196 13.94 -5.52 27.04
C ASN A 196 13.94 -6.78 27.90
N ASP A 197 14.09 -6.66 29.23
CA ASP A 197 14.06 -7.82 30.14
C ASP A 197 12.71 -8.54 30.11
N GLN A 198 11.61 -7.77 30.08
CA GLN A 198 10.27 -8.33 29.93
C GLN A 198 10.09 -9.01 28.58
N ILE A 199 10.57 -8.41 27.49
CA ILE A 199 10.48 -9.04 26.16
C ILE A 199 11.36 -10.30 26.13
N ALA A 200 12.58 -10.25 26.65
CA ALA A 200 13.53 -11.36 26.63
C ALA A 200 13.00 -12.56 27.42
N HIS A 201 12.30 -12.33 28.53
CA HIS A 201 11.71 -13.42 29.31
C HIS A 201 10.71 -14.26 28.49
N TYR A 202 9.85 -13.62 27.69
CA TYR A 202 8.78 -14.30 26.94
C TYR A 202 9.15 -14.61 25.49
N VAL A 203 9.97 -13.77 24.88
CA VAL A 203 10.26 -13.72 23.46
C VAL A 203 11.77 -13.57 23.23
N PRO A 204 12.60 -14.48 23.79
CA PRO A 204 14.04 -14.32 23.76
C PRO A 204 14.60 -14.36 22.33
N SER A 205 13.85 -14.88 21.35
CA SER A 205 14.30 -14.90 19.95
C SER A 205 14.50 -13.53 19.31
N ILE A 206 13.97 -12.45 19.90
CA ILE A 206 14.22 -11.08 19.43
C ILE A 206 15.68 -10.66 19.67
N PHE A 207 16.32 -11.27 20.68
CA PHE A 207 17.65 -10.91 21.17
C PHE A 207 18.74 -11.89 20.75
N ALA A 208 18.43 -12.91 19.94
CA ALA A 208 19.47 -13.78 19.40
C ALA A 208 20.46 -12.97 18.59
N GLU A 209 21.76 -13.16 18.84
CA GLU A 209 22.84 -12.38 18.23
C GLU A 209 23.13 -12.80 16.78
N GLU A 210 22.72 -14.01 16.42
CA GLU A 210 22.98 -14.61 15.11
C GLU A 210 21.79 -15.44 14.58
N ALA A 211 21.90 -15.84 13.31
CA ALA A 211 20.97 -16.77 12.70
C ALA A 211 21.22 -18.19 13.21
N HIS A 212 20.20 -19.04 13.23
CA HIS A 212 20.36 -20.44 13.62
C HIS A 212 21.34 -21.17 12.68
N ASP A 213 22.20 -22.04 13.22
CA ASP A 213 23.15 -22.92 12.49
C ASP A 213 22.56 -23.70 11.31
N SER A 214 21.24 -23.92 11.30
CA SER A 214 20.54 -24.57 10.20
C SER A 214 20.47 -23.69 8.94
N ARG A 215 20.93 -22.44 9.00
CA ARG A 215 20.92 -21.46 7.91
C ARG A 215 22.24 -21.47 7.17
N SER A 216 22.16 -21.47 5.84
CA SER A 216 23.33 -21.37 4.97
C SER A 216 23.99 -19.99 5.06
N ALA A 217 25.27 -19.88 4.67
CA ALA A 217 25.98 -18.60 4.55
C ALA A 217 25.30 -17.55 3.63
N ARG A 218 24.32 -17.95 2.79
CA ARG A 218 23.51 -17.02 1.98
C ARG A 218 22.39 -16.33 2.76
N TYR A 219 22.09 -16.79 3.97
CA TYR A 219 21.02 -16.25 4.80
C TYR A 219 21.49 -14.95 5.44
N LEU A 220 20.78 -13.86 5.16
CA LEU A 220 21.09 -12.56 5.73
C LEU A 220 20.34 -12.39 7.04
N TYR A 221 21.09 -12.39 8.13
CA TYR A 221 20.59 -12.15 9.48
C TYR A 221 20.17 -10.67 9.62
N ILE A 222 18.96 -10.46 10.14
CA ILE A 222 18.40 -9.13 10.40
C ILE A 222 18.17 -9.05 11.91
N PRO A 223 18.97 -8.30 12.67
CA PRO A 223 18.86 -8.24 14.12
C PRO A 223 17.59 -7.50 14.53
N THR A 224 16.60 -8.22 15.07
CA THR A 224 15.32 -7.61 15.46
C THR A 224 15.50 -6.56 16.56
N VAL A 225 16.39 -6.80 17.52
CA VAL A 225 16.70 -5.84 18.58
C VAL A 225 17.21 -4.49 18.03
N ARG A 226 18.02 -4.49 16.96
CA ARG A 226 18.52 -3.25 16.35
C ARG A 226 17.40 -2.44 15.70
N VAL A 227 16.45 -3.12 15.05
CA VAL A 227 15.26 -2.46 14.49
C VAL A 227 14.37 -1.92 15.61
N LEU A 228 14.18 -2.68 16.68
CA LEU A 228 13.43 -2.23 17.86
C LEU A 228 14.06 -0.98 18.49
N ASP A 229 15.38 -0.95 18.66
CA ASP A 229 16.09 0.21 19.22
C ASP A 229 15.95 1.44 18.32
N ALA A 230 16.03 1.28 17.00
CA ALA A 230 15.81 2.36 16.05
C ALA A 230 14.37 2.92 16.15
N LEU A 231 13.37 2.04 16.26
CA LEU A 231 11.97 2.45 16.42
C LEU A 231 11.72 3.17 17.75
N ARG A 232 12.36 2.73 18.84
CA ARG A 232 12.29 3.44 20.13
C ARG A 232 12.89 4.83 20.08
N ALA A 233 13.99 5.02 19.34
CA ALA A 233 14.58 6.35 19.15
C ALA A 233 13.58 7.33 18.49
N GLU A 234 12.66 6.81 17.68
CA GLU A 234 11.56 7.56 17.06
C GLU A 234 10.26 7.57 17.90
N GLY A 235 10.33 7.18 19.18
CA GLY A 235 9.20 7.21 20.11
C GLY A 235 8.21 6.05 19.99
N PHE A 236 8.52 5.00 19.22
CA PHE A 236 7.70 3.79 19.13
C PHE A 236 8.08 2.76 20.17
N GLU A 237 7.15 2.50 21.08
CA GLU A 237 7.34 1.58 22.20
C GLU A 237 6.58 0.26 22.00
N PRO A 238 7.20 -0.89 22.32
CA PRO A 238 6.55 -2.18 22.23
C PRO A 238 5.55 -2.37 23.39
N PHE A 239 4.35 -2.81 23.09
CA PHE A 239 3.31 -3.11 24.09
C PHE A 239 2.81 -4.57 23.98
N MET A 240 3.21 -5.26 22.92
CA MET A 240 2.99 -6.69 22.76
C MET A 240 4.20 -7.32 22.07
N ALA A 241 4.63 -8.48 22.57
CA ALA A 241 5.59 -9.34 21.90
C ALA A 241 5.08 -10.79 21.94
N CYS A 242 5.35 -11.56 20.88
CA CYS A 242 5.12 -13.00 20.92
C CYS A 242 6.08 -13.79 20.04
N GLN A 243 6.34 -15.05 20.39
CA GLN A 243 7.04 -16.01 19.53
C GLN A 243 6.32 -17.35 19.42
N THR A 244 6.60 -18.06 18.33
CA THR A 244 6.07 -19.40 18.09
C THR A 244 6.70 -20.39 19.05
N ARG A 245 5.89 -21.27 19.66
CA ARG A 245 6.41 -22.38 20.46
C ARG A 245 7.04 -23.43 19.55
N VAL A 246 8.23 -23.88 19.93
CA VAL A 246 8.99 -24.89 19.19
C VAL A 246 9.00 -26.21 19.95
N ARG A 247 9.06 -27.32 19.21
CA ARG A 247 9.31 -28.66 19.79
C ARG A 247 10.80 -28.91 20.02
N ASP A 248 11.61 -28.38 19.12
CA ASP A 248 13.06 -28.43 19.15
C ASP A 248 13.59 -27.23 19.94
N GLN A 249 14.21 -27.48 21.09
CA GLN A 249 14.71 -26.44 21.99
C GLN A 249 15.84 -25.61 21.36
N GLY A 250 16.63 -26.18 20.45
CA GLY A 250 17.67 -25.44 19.72
C GLY A 250 17.13 -24.30 18.85
N LYS A 251 15.83 -24.34 18.52
CA LYS A 251 15.16 -23.30 17.73
C LYS A 251 14.48 -22.23 18.56
N ARG A 252 14.43 -22.38 19.89
CA ARG A 252 13.66 -21.48 20.76
C ARG A 252 14.11 -20.03 20.62
N GLU A 253 15.41 -19.84 20.49
CA GLU A 253 16.07 -18.53 20.37
C GLU A 253 16.05 -17.97 18.94
N HIS A 254 15.58 -18.71 17.95
CA HIS A 254 15.61 -18.27 16.55
C HIS A 254 14.26 -18.34 15.84
N THR A 255 13.25 -18.83 16.55
CA THR A 255 11.91 -19.04 16.01
C THR A 255 11.25 -17.74 15.56
N LYS A 256 10.19 -17.88 14.79
CA LYS A 256 9.37 -16.77 14.35
C LYS A 256 8.77 -16.00 15.53
N HIS A 257 8.93 -14.68 15.50
CA HIS A 257 8.46 -13.74 16.51
C HIS A 257 7.78 -12.52 15.89
N MET A 258 7.07 -11.78 16.74
CA MET A 258 6.31 -10.60 16.40
C MET A 258 6.42 -9.56 17.52
N LEU A 259 6.55 -8.29 17.14
CA LEU A 259 6.36 -7.13 18.01
C LEU A 259 5.18 -6.29 17.49
N ARG A 260 4.43 -5.71 18.41
CA ARG A 260 3.52 -4.59 18.11
C ARG A 260 3.98 -3.36 18.89
N LEU A 261 4.19 -2.27 18.16
CA LEU A 261 4.69 -1.01 18.70
C LEU A 261 3.71 0.11 18.43
N ARG A 262 3.65 1.10 19.33
CA ARG A 262 2.86 2.33 19.19
C ARG A 262 3.72 3.52 19.53
N HIS A 263 3.39 4.67 18.95
CA HIS A 263 4.01 5.90 19.39
C HIS A 263 3.59 6.20 20.84
N ALA A 264 4.54 6.66 21.68
CA ALA A 264 4.32 6.89 23.11
C ALA A 264 3.14 7.84 23.41
N SER A 265 2.86 8.78 22.50
CA SER A 265 1.74 9.73 22.65
C SER A 265 0.35 9.13 22.40
N GLN A 266 0.24 7.94 21.81
CA GLN A 266 -1.02 7.32 21.39
C GLN A 266 -1.35 6.03 22.17
N ILE A 267 -0.63 5.73 23.25
CA ILE A 267 -0.74 4.45 23.97
C ILE A 267 -2.14 4.24 24.56
N LEU A 268 -2.81 5.31 25.00
CA LEU A 268 -4.12 5.26 25.67
C LEU A 268 -5.30 5.52 24.74
N ASP A 269 -5.05 5.78 23.46
CA ASP A 269 -6.11 6.09 22.51
C ASP A 269 -6.94 4.83 22.21
N GLN A 270 -8.23 5.00 21.95
CA GLN A 270 -9.09 3.88 21.51
C GLN A 270 -8.63 3.30 20.16
N GLU A 271 -7.90 4.12 19.39
CA GLU A 271 -7.31 3.84 18.09
C GLU A 271 -5.91 4.42 18.03
N ALA A 272 -4.90 3.59 17.74
CA ALA A 272 -3.51 4.04 17.67
C ALA A 272 -2.89 3.60 16.35
N ASN A 273 -1.96 4.40 15.83
CA ASN A 273 -1.08 3.91 14.77
C ASN A 273 -0.13 2.89 15.39
N GLU A 274 -0.07 1.69 14.81
CA GLU A 274 0.86 0.66 15.25
C GLU A 274 1.72 0.17 14.10
N ILE A 275 2.89 -0.29 14.51
CA ILE A 275 3.81 -1.06 13.69
C ILE A 275 3.74 -2.51 14.15
N ILE A 276 3.45 -3.42 13.24
CA ILE A 276 3.63 -4.85 13.44
C ILE A 276 4.92 -5.28 12.76
N LEU A 277 5.90 -5.71 13.55
CA LEU A 277 7.14 -6.29 13.06
C LEU A 277 7.05 -7.81 13.18
N LEU A 278 7.34 -8.52 12.10
CA LEU A 278 7.43 -9.98 12.03
C LEU A 278 8.82 -10.38 11.53
N ASN A 279 9.48 -11.30 12.22
CA ASN A 279 10.77 -11.81 11.80
C ASN A 279 10.98 -13.26 12.28
N SER A 280 12.02 -13.92 11.79
CA SER A 280 12.53 -15.20 12.31
C SER A 280 14.01 -15.30 12.00
N HIS A 281 14.80 -15.94 12.85
CA HIS A 281 16.23 -16.16 12.63
C HIS A 281 16.57 -17.60 12.21
N ASP A 282 15.56 -18.48 12.17
CA ASP A 282 15.64 -19.85 11.63
C ASP A 282 15.13 -19.95 10.18
N GLY A 283 14.75 -18.82 9.56
CA GLY A 283 14.24 -18.75 8.18
C GLY A 283 12.85 -19.37 7.96
N SER A 284 12.08 -19.61 9.03
CA SER A 284 10.68 -20.04 8.94
C SER A 284 9.73 -18.95 8.44
N SER A 285 10.16 -17.68 8.50
CA SER A 285 9.47 -16.51 7.99
C SER A 285 10.46 -15.54 7.34
N SER A 286 9.95 -14.65 6.49
CA SER A 286 10.68 -13.45 6.10
C SER A 286 10.49 -12.35 7.14
N TYR A 287 11.41 -11.39 7.15
CA TYR A 287 11.18 -10.08 7.76
C TYR A 287 10.01 -9.37 7.07
N GLN A 288 9.13 -8.80 7.89
CA GLN A 288 7.99 -8.01 7.44
C GLN A 288 7.66 -6.94 8.48
N MET A 289 7.45 -5.71 8.01
CA MET A 289 6.96 -4.61 8.82
C MET A 289 5.66 -4.08 8.21
N ILE A 290 4.63 -3.92 9.03
CA ILE A 290 3.30 -3.47 8.60
C ILE A 290 2.91 -2.28 9.46
N GLY A 291 2.58 -1.15 8.84
CA GLY A 291 2.00 -0.01 9.54
C GLY A 291 0.50 0.13 9.31
N GLY A 292 -0.23 0.58 10.33
CA GLY A 292 -1.44 1.37 10.15
C GLY A 292 -2.20 1.71 11.43
N LYS A 293 -3.45 2.18 11.34
CA LYS A 293 -4.37 2.47 12.47
C LYS A 293 -5.10 1.25 13.05
N PHE A 294 -4.73 0.83 14.26
CA PHE A 294 -5.34 -0.29 14.98
C PHE A 294 -6.32 0.18 16.05
N ARG A 295 -7.54 -0.38 16.00
CA ARG A 295 -8.55 -0.20 17.05
C ARG A 295 -8.43 -1.29 18.11
N PHE A 296 -8.24 -0.89 19.36
CA PHE A 296 -8.00 -1.80 20.49
C PHE A 296 -9.18 -2.72 20.77
N VAL A 297 -10.38 -2.21 20.52
CA VAL A 297 -11.65 -2.85 20.84
C VAL A 297 -11.88 -4.10 19.99
N CYS A 298 -11.41 -4.13 18.74
CA CYS A 298 -11.77 -5.14 17.74
C CYS A 298 -11.19 -6.55 18.01
N ALA A 299 -10.18 -6.70 18.88
CA ALA A 299 -9.44 -7.95 19.14
C ALA A 299 -8.83 -8.66 17.88
N ASN A 300 -9.07 -8.15 16.67
CA ASN A 300 -8.63 -8.71 15.39
C ASN A 300 -7.42 -8.01 14.76
N GLY A 301 -7.07 -6.81 15.24
CA GLY A 301 -5.86 -6.10 14.82
C GLY A 301 -5.70 -5.96 13.30
N LEU A 302 -6.72 -5.47 12.58
CA LEU A 302 -6.56 -5.00 11.20
C LEU A 302 -7.31 -3.67 11.03
N VAL A 303 -6.91 -2.93 10.01
CA VAL A 303 -6.46 -1.57 10.12
C VAL A 303 -6.56 -0.94 8.77
N LEU A 304 -7.07 0.28 8.76
CA LEU A 304 -7.05 1.12 7.61
C LEU A 304 -5.60 1.49 7.25
N GLY A 305 -5.25 1.30 6.00
CA GLY A 305 -3.93 1.53 5.45
C GLY A 305 -3.80 0.75 4.16
N ASP A 306 -3.42 1.42 3.09
CA ASP A 306 -3.02 0.74 1.87
C ASP A 306 -1.88 -0.25 2.20
N VAL A 307 -1.82 -1.37 1.50
CA VAL A 307 -0.71 -2.34 1.57
C VAL A 307 0.63 -1.67 1.16
N ALA A 308 0.59 -0.41 0.75
CA ALA A 308 1.75 0.46 0.54
C ALA A 308 2.69 0.58 1.76
N ALA A 309 2.20 0.44 3.00
CA ALA A 309 3.04 0.42 4.21
C ALA A 309 3.49 -1.01 4.65
N ASP A 310 3.34 -2.02 3.78
CA ASP A 310 3.86 -3.38 4.00
C ASP A 310 5.29 -3.50 3.43
N GLN A 311 6.29 -3.40 4.29
CA GLN A 311 7.70 -3.56 3.93
C GLN A 311 8.12 -5.01 4.16
N LYS A 312 8.43 -5.71 3.06
CA LYS A 312 8.84 -7.11 3.10
C LYS A 312 10.24 -7.30 2.57
N VAL A 313 11.12 -7.77 3.44
CA VAL A 313 12.53 -7.96 3.14
C VAL A 313 12.87 -9.45 3.15
N ARG A 314 13.57 -9.91 2.11
CA ARG A 314 13.99 -11.32 2.00
C ARG A 314 15.34 -11.49 2.69
N HIS A 315 15.50 -12.57 3.46
CA HIS A 315 16.79 -12.99 4.02
C HIS A 315 17.76 -13.58 2.95
N SER A 316 17.67 -13.15 1.70
CA SER A 316 18.57 -13.58 0.62
C SER A 316 18.81 -12.45 -0.37
N GLY A 317 20.08 -12.21 -0.76
CA GLY A 317 20.45 -11.16 -1.70
C GLY A 317 21.91 -10.71 -1.58
N ARG A 318 22.29 -9.68 -2.34
CA ARG A 318 23.52 -8.90 -2.19
C ARG A 318 23.10 -7.45 -1.93
N GLY A 319 23.09 -7.01 -0.69
CA GLY A 319 22.68 -5.67 -0.28
C GLY A 319 22.77 -5.50 1.24
N ASP A 320 22.75 -4.25 1.69
CA ASP A 320 22.70 -3.91 3.12
C ASP A 320 21.25 -3.97 3.61
N VAL A 321 20.84 -5.18 3.96
CA VAL A 321 19.47 -5.50 4.37
C VAL A 321 19.06 -4.76 5.65
N VAL A 322 20.02 -4.41 6.52
CA VAL A 322 19.72 -3.69 7.76
C VAL A 322 19.31 -2.25 7.44
N ASN A 323 20.04 -1.58 6.55
CA ASN A 323 19.69 -0.24 6.10
C ASN A 323 18.35 -0.22 5.33
N ASP A 324 18.10 -1.21 4.46
CA ASP A 324 16.79 -1.33 3.77
C ASP A 324 15.62 -1.47 4.76
N VAL A 325 15.84 -2.19 5.86
CA VAL A 325 14.82 -2.38 6.91
C VAL A 325 14.58 -1.09 7.69
N ILE A 326 15.63 -0.35 8.02
CA ILE A 326 15.54 0.93 8.74
C ILE A 326 14.87 1.99 7.86
N GLU A 327 15.28 2.12 6.59
CA GLU A 327 14.63 3.04 5.64
C GLU A 327 13.16 2.67 5.44
N GLY A 328 12.86 1.38 5.29
CA GLY A 328 11.48 0.89 5.23
C GLY A 328 10.65 1.23 6.47
N ALA A 329 11.28 1.24 7.65
CA ALA A 329 10.61 1.67 8.87
C ALA A 329 10.21 3.16 8.83
N PHE A 330 11.10 4.04 8.35
CA PHE A 330 10.79 5.46 8.18
C PHE A 330 9.68 5.72 7.16
N GLU A 331 9.62 4.94 6.07
CA GLU A 331 8.51 5.02 5.12
C GLU A 331 7.17 4.67 5.78
N VAL A 332 7.14 3.63 6.62
CA VAL A 332 5.94 3.29 7.41
C VAL A 332 5.49 4.46 8.29
N LEU A 333 6.42 5.18 8.92
CA LEU A 333 6.09 6.34 9.75
C LEU A 333 5.45 7.48 8.94
N LYS A 334 5.96 7.77 7.73
CA LYS A 334 5.40 8.82 6.85
C LYS A 334 3.96 8.51 6.43
N HIS A 335 3.59 7.23 6.33
CA HIS A 335 2.23 6.83 5.96
C HIS A 335 1.20 7.04 7.08
N PHE A 336 1.62 7.23 8.34
CA PHE A 336 0.68 7.41 9.44
C PHE A 336 -0.13 8.69 9.35
N GLU A 337 0.46 9.78 8.85
CA GLU A 337 -0.28 11.03 8.63
C GLU A 337 -1.39 10.85 7.59
N GLN A 338 -1.08 10.12 6.51
CA GLN A 338 -2.08 9.77 5.49
C GLN A 338 -3.19 8.88 6.06
N ILE A 339 -2.82 7.88 6.85
CA ILE A 339 -3.77 6.99 7.51
C ILE A 339 -4.68 7.75 8.48
N ASP A 340 -4.14 8.71 9.23
CA ASP A 340 -4.92 9.55 10.14
C ASP A 340 -5.91 10.43 9.37
N HIS A 341 -5.50 11.01 8.23
CA HIS A 341 -6.39 11.75 7.35
C HIS A 341 -7.53 10.89 6.79
N ILE A 342 -7.23 9.73 6.21
CA ILE A 342 -8.27 8.85 5.66
C ILE A 342 -9.21 8.37 6.79
N THR A 343 -8.67 8.07 7.97
CA THR A 343 -9.48 7.71 9.15
C THR A 343 -10.42 8.84 9.54
N ALA A 344 -9.94 10.09 9.57
CA ALA A 344 -10.76 11.26 9.87
C ALA A 344 -11.87 11.47 8.83
N ASP A 345 -11.54 11.37 7.54
CA ASP A 345 -12.49 11.52 6.43
C ASP A 345 -13.59 10.44 6.50
N MET A 346 -13.21 9.18 6.76
CA MET A 346 -14.16 8.08 6.92
C MET A 346 -15.06 8.25 8.15
N LYS A 347 -14.58 8.86 9.23
CA LYS A 347 -15.42 9.17 10.40
C LYS A 347 -16.38 10.33 10.13
N HIS A 348 -15.99 11.26 9.27
CA HIS A 348 -16.84 12.38 8.87
C HIS A 348 -17.96 11.92 7.93
N GLN A 349 -17.68 10.97 7.04
CA GLN A 349 -18.67 10.43 6.11
C GLN A 349 -19.72 9.56 6.82
N GLN A 350 -20.94 10.07 6.95
CA GLN A 350 -22.10 9.27 7.38
C GLN A 350 -22.62 8.44 6.22
N LEU A 351 -23.07 7.22 6.53
CA LEU A 351 -23.73 6.34 5.57
C LEU A 351 -25.18 6.09 6.00
N ASP A 352 -26.11 6.23 5.07
CA ASP A 352 -27.47 5.74 5.29
C ASP A 352 -27.54 4.20 5.30
N GLN A 353 -28.73 3.66 5.53
CA GLN A 353 -28.91 2.20 5.63
C GLN A 353 -28.62 1.50 4.30
N ASP A 354 -29.02 2.09 3.17
CA ASP A 354 -28.86 1.51 1.84
C ASP A 354 -27.39 1.53 1.42
N GLU A 355 -26.66 2.61 1.74
CA GLU A 355 -25.22 2.75 1.55
C GLU A 355 -24.41 1.75 2.39
N GLN A 356 -24.80 1.53 3.65
CA GLN A 356 -24.18 0.51 4.49
C GLN A 356 -24.39 -0.90 3.91
N GLU A 357 -25.61 -1.20 3.44
CA GLU A 357 -25.92 -2.48 2.81
C GLU A 357 -25.17 -2.68 1.49
N ALA A 358 -25.07 -1.65 0.66
CA ALA A 358 -24.27 -1.65 -0.56
C ALA A 358 -22.79 -1.92 -0.26
N PHE A 359 -22.24 -1.29 0.78
CA PHE A 359 -20.87 -1.52 1.22
C PHE A 359 -20.65 -2.98 1.64
N ALA A 360 -21.55 -3.54 2.45
CA ALA A 360 -21.47 -4.94 2.88
C ALA A 360 -21.65 -5.93 1.72
N LEU A 361 -22.53 -5.64 0.76
CA LEU A 361 -22.71 -6.42 -0.47
C LEU A 361 -21.42 -6.45 -1.30
N ALA A 362 -20.77 -5.29 -1.48
CA ALA A 362 -19.50 -5.21 -2.19
C ALA A 362 -18.41 -6.05 -1.49
N ALA A 363 -18.34 -6.00 -0.16
CA ALA A 363 -17.41 -6.83 0.62
C ALA A 363 -17.68 -8.34 0.45
N LEU A 364 -18.94 -8.76 0.42
CA LEU A 364 -19.32 -10.15 0.16
C LEU A 364 -18.93 -10.59 -1.24
N ALA A 365 -19.24 -9.78 -2.25
CA ALA A 365 -18.92 -10.08 -3.65
C ALA A 365 -17.40 -10.15 -3.90
N TYR A 366 -16.61 -9.46 -3.07
CA TYR A 366 -15.16 -9.58 -3.10
C TYR A 366 -14.65 -10.88 -2.49
N ARG A 367 -15.17 -11.26 -1.31
CA ARG A 367 -14.73 -12.46 -0.60
C ARG A 367 -15.24 -13.75 -1.24
N TYR A 368 -16.49 -13.73 -1.67
CA TYR A 368 -17.21 -14.86 -2.26
C TYR A 368 -17.47 -14.55 -3.72
N ASP A 369 -17.03 -15.41 -4.62
CA ASP A 369 -17.24 -15.17 -6.03
C ASP A 369 -18.71 -15.33 -6.41
N PRO A 370 -19.43 -14.28 -6.90
CA PRO A 370 -20.82 -14.44 -7.30
C PRO A 370 -21.00 -15.49 -8.39
N ALA A 371 -19.99 -15.70 -9.25
CA ALA A 371 -20.01 -16.76 -10.26
C ALA A 371 -19.98 -18.17 -9.63
N GLU A 372 -19.46 -18.28 -8.42
CA GLU A 372 -19.40 -19.53 -7.67
C GLU A 372 -20.66 -19.81 -6.83
N GLY A 373 -21.61 -18.87 -6.75
CA GLY A 373 -22.86 -18.98 -5.99
C GLY A 373 -23.03 -17.90 -4.91
N PRO A 374 -24.18 -17.86 -4.23
CA PRO A 374 -24.45 -16.83 -3.23
C PRO A 374 -23.50 -16.93 -2.04
N ALA A 375 -23.16 -15.77 -1.47
CA ALA A 375 -22.40 -15.71 -0.23
C ALA A 375 -23.14 -16.46 0.89
N PRO A 376 -22.42 -17.19 1.77
CA PRO A 376 -23.07 -17.99 2.80
C PRO A 376 -23.69 -17.16 3.92
N VAL A 377 -23.39 -15.87 3.99
CA VAL A 377 -23.84 -14.90 4.99
C VAL A 377 -24.41 -13.67 4.30
N THR A 378 -25.34 -13.00 4.96
CA THR A 378 -26.06 -11.83 4.43
C THR A 378 -25.34 -10.50 4.73
N PRO A 379 -25.61 -9.43 3.98
CA PRO A 379 -25.09 -8.09 4.27
C PRO A 379 -25.43 -7.63 5.69
N SER A 380 -26.68 -7.81 6.13
CA SER A 380 -27.12 -7.44 7.47
C SER A 380 -26.36 -8.18 8.58
N GLN A 381 -25.96 -9.44 8.34
CA GLN A 381 -25.11 -10.18 9.27
C GLN A 381 -23.67 -9.63 9.34
N LEU A 382 -23.13 -9.11 8.23
CA LEU A 382 -21.83 -8.44 8.21
C LEU A 382 -21.86 -7.07 8.88
N LEU A 383 -22.99 -6.37 8.81
CA LEU A 383 -23.21 -5.06 9.43
C LEU A 383 -23.58 -5.14 10.91
N MET A 384 -23.82 -6.35 11.44
CA MET A 384 -24.25 -6.51 12.82
C MET A 384 -23.12 -6.11 13.79
N PRO A 385 -23.32 -5.07 14.62
CA PRO A 385 -22.30 -4.63 15.57
C PRO A 385 -22.12 -5.71 16.64
N ARG A 386 -20.86 -6.04 16.95
CA ARG A 386 -20.54 -6.97 18.04
C ARG A 386 -20.56 -6.30 19.41
N ARG A 387 -20.45 -4.97 19.45
CA ARG A 387 -20.36 -4.15 20.66
C ARG A 387 -21.11 -2.83 20.49
N ARG A 388 -21.30 -2.07 21.58
CA ARG A 388 -22.04 -0.80 21.55
C ARG A 388 -21.25 0.30 20.83
N GLU A 389 -19.94 0.28 20.95
CA GLU A 389 -18.98 1.21 20.36
C GLU A 389 -18.90 1.06 18.83
N ASP A 390 -19.50 0.00 18.27
CA ASP A 390 -19.52 -0.29 16.83
C ASP A 390 -20.85 0.13 16.16
N ARG A 391 -21.71 0.88 16.87
CA ARG A 391 -23.07 1.23 16.39
C ARG A 391 -23.15 2.46 15.49
N SER A 392 -22.08 3.23 15.39
CA SER A 392 -22.09 4.43 14.55
C SER A 392 -22.27 4.08 13.07
N SER A 393 -22.96 4.96 12.34
CA SER A 393 -23.26 4.86 10.91
C SER A 393 -22.17 5.44 10.00
N ASP A 394 -21.09 5.97 10.57
CA ASP A 394 -19.98 6.48 9.76
C ASP A 394 -19.28 5.36 8.97
N LEU A 395 -18.64 5.73 7.86
CA LEU A 395 -17.94 4.82 6.97
C LEU A 395 -16.83 4.06 7.69
N TRP A 396 -16.13 4.71 8.64
CA TRP A 396 -15.09 4.07 9.45
C TRP A 396 -15.64 2.92 10.31
N THR A 397 -16.72 3.15 11.05
CA THR A 397 -17.36 2.17 11.91
C THR A 397 -18.01 1.06 11.10
N THR A 398 -18.61 1.39 9.96
CA THR A 398 -19.18 0.42 9.01
C THR A 398 -18.10 -0.49 8.41
N PHE A 399 -16.98 0.08 7.96
CA PHE A 399 -15.82 -0.68 7.48
C PHE A 399 -15.34 -1.67 8.55
N ASN A 400 -15.15 -1.20 9.78
CA ASN A 400 -14.66 -2.03 10.88
C ASN A 400 -15.60 -3.19 11.22
N ARG A 401 -16.93 -2.95 11.25
CA ARG A 401 -17.93 -4.02 11.46
C ARG A 401 -17.82 -5.10 10.39
N VAL A 402 -17.83 -4.69 9.12
CA VAL A 402 -17.75 -5.58 7.97
C VAL A 402 -16.44 -6.38 8.00
N GLN A 403 -15.31 -5.72 8.24
CA GLN A 403 -14.01 -6.36 8.32
C GLN A 403 -13.94 -7.36 9.49
N GLU A 404 -14.35 -6.97 10.69
CA GLU A 404 -14.33 -7.82 11.89
C GLU A 404 -15.19 -9.08 11.68
N ASN A 405 -16.42 -8.91 11.19
CA ASN A 405 -17.33 -10.02 10.92
C ASN A 405 -16.83 -10.95 9.81
N THR A 406 -16.14 -10.39 8.81
CA THR A 406 -15.54 -11.14 7.71
C THR A 406 -14.31 -11.96 8.17
N ILE A 407 -13.50 -11.43 9.08
CA ILE A 407 -12.25 -12.07 9.54
C ILE A 407 -12.53 -13.07 10.68
N LYS A 408 -13.29 -12.69 11.71
CA LYS A 408 -13.60 -13.58 12.84
C LYS A 408 -14.47 -14.76 12.45
N GLY A 409 -15.35 -14.59 11.46
CA GLY A 409 -16.37 -15.58 11.15
C GLY A 409 -17.32 -15.83 12.34
N GLY A 410 -17.81 -17.06 12.48
CA GLY A 410 -18.78 -17.43 13.52
C GLY A 410 -20.18 -16.88 13.24
N LEU A 411 -20.41 -16.40 12.01
CA LEU A 411 -21.72 -15.99 11.53
C LEU A 411 -22.42 -17.22 10.97
N THR A 412 -23.61 -17.53 11.49
CA THR A 412 -24.42 -18.63 10.98
C THR A 412 -24.82 -18.37 9.53
N GLY A 413 -24.42 -19.24 8.62
CA GLY A 413 -24.69 -19.13 7.21
C GLY A 413 -25.30 -20.39 6.60
N ARG A 414 -25.56 -20.35 5.30
CA ARG A 414 -25.90 -21.53 4.50
C ARG A 414 -24.91 -21.68 3.36
N ASN A 415 -24.34 -22.86 3.20
CA ASN A 415 -23.44 -23.14 2.10
C ASN A 415 -24.20 -23.26 0.77
N LYS A 416 -23.48 -23.47 -0.34
CA LYS A 416 -24.06 -23.62 -1.70
C LYS A 416 -25.15 -24.72 -1.80
N GLN A 417 -25.12 -25.72 -0.91
CA GLN A 417 -26.09 -26.82 -0.86
C GLN A 417 -27.23 -26.55 0.14
N GLY A 418 -27.34 -25.32 0.65
CA GLY A 418 -28.35 -24.92 1.64
C GLY A 418 -28.11 -25.46 3.06
N ARG A 419 -26.99 -26.16 3.31
CA ARG A 419 -26.65 -26.69 4.64
C ARG A 419 -26.15 -25.59 5.56
N ARG A 420 -26.54 -25.65 6.83
CA ARG A 420 -26.04 -24.74 7.86
C ARG A 420 -24.52 -24.85 7.98
N THR A 421 -23.87 -23.70 8.10
CA THR A 421 -22.43 -23.53 8.34
C THR A 421 -22.21 -22.36 9.30
N THR A 422 -21.02 -22.25 9.87
CA THR A 422 -20.58 -21.12 10.72
C THR A 422 -19.17 -20.68 10.37
#